data_AF-A0A6C0F641-F1
#
_entry.id   AF-A0A6C0F641-F1
#
_cell.length_a   1.000
_cell.length_b   1.000
_cell.length_c   1.000
_cell.angle_alpha   90.00
_cell.angle_beta   90.00
_cell.angle_gamma   90.00
#
_symmetry.space_group_name_H-M   'P 1'
#
loop_
_entity.id
_entity.type
_entity.pdbx_description
1 polymer ?
#
loop_
_entity_poly.entity_id
_entity_poly.type
_entity_poly.pdbx_seq_one_letter_code
_entity_poly.pdbx_strand_id
1 'polypeptide(L)'
;MQQQMHQAKTINQRRYVKALKNGKKPIVIAVGPAGSGKTFLACQQGAEHLITENVSNIVVTRPTKSVDEEHGYLPGNIDKKLAPWIQPIYDSLSKCNYSKNKLKNKIEIAPLAYMRGRTFDNSWIIADEMQNATINQTKMLLTRIGSNSKLVITGDIEQTDIENSGLLDFIIKLQNFDSEYIEYIELDSDDIIRHNAVKEVLSIYEKL
;
A
#
# COMPACT_ATOMS: atom_id res chain seq x y z
N MET A 1 27.02 -0.14 -9.59
CA MET A 1 25.99 -0.68 -10.50
C MET A 1 24.66 -0.64 -9.73
N GLN A 2 23.80 0.35 -9.99
CA GLN A 2 22.48 0.42 -9.34
C GLN A 2 21.62 -0.74 -9.88
N GLN A 3 21.28 -1.72 -9.06
CA GLN A 3 20.34 -2.77 -9.46
C GLN A 3 18.97 -2.14 -9.72
N GLN A 4 18.38 -2.48 -10.86
CA GLN A 4 17.19 -1.84 -11.39
C GLN A 4 15.97 -2.14 -10.50
N MET A 5 15.47 -1.09 -9.86
CA MET A 5 14.14 -1.00 -9.28
C MET A 5 13.08 -1.44 -10.32
N HIS A 6 12.03 -2.16 -9.91
CA HIS A 6 11.02 -2.64 -10.85
C HIS A 6 10.40 -1.43 -11.56
N GLN A 7 10.45 -1.42 -12.89
CA GLN A 7 9.88 -0.32 -13.65
C GLN A 7 8.36 -0.45 -13.72
N ALA A 8 7.67 0.68 -13.63
CA ALA A 8 6.27 0.81 -14.01
C ALA A 8 6.16 0.56 -15.51
N LYS A 9 5.40 -0.46 -15.89
CA LYS A 9 5.35 -0.94 -17.29
C LYS A 9 4.16 -0.36 -18.03
N THR A 10 3.05 -0.10 -17.35
CA THR A 10 1.84 0.51 -17.94
C THR A 10 1.78 2.01 -17.72
N ILE A 11 0.86 2.68 -18.43
CA ILE A 11 0.65 4.13 -18.32
C ILE A 11 0.14 4.48 -16.92
N ASN A 12 -0.85 3.76 -16.37
CA ASN A 12 -1.40 4.07 -15.05
C ASN A 12 -0.40 3.76 -13.93
N GLN A 13 0.42 2.70 -14.04
CA GLN A 13 1.53 2.48 -13.11
C GLN A 13 2.55 3.63 -13.14
N ARG A 14 2.86 4.19 -14.32
CA ARG A 14 3.75 5.35 -14.43
C ARG A 14 3.14 6.60 -13.80
N ARG A 15 1.83 6.84 -14.02
CA ARG A 15 1.08 7.91 -13.36
C ARG A 15 1.12 7.74 -11.85
N TYR A 16 0.92 6.52 -11.36
CA TYR A 16 1.00 6.20 -9.95
C TYR A 16 2.37 6.50 -9.35
N VAL A 17 3.47 6.02 -9.97
CA VAL A 17 4.83 6.32 -9.51
C VAL A 17 5.11 7.82 -9.54
N LYS A 18 4.62 8.55 -10.55
CA LYS A 18 4.74 10.01 -10.61
C LYS A 18 4.02 10.69 -9.43
N ALA A 19 2.81 10.23 -9.08
CA ALA A 19 2.07 10.72 -7.92
C ALA A 19 2.82 10.44 -6.60
N LEU A 20 3.37 9.22 -6.46
CA LEU A 20 4.19 8.84 -5.30
C LEU A 20 5.41 9.75 -5.15
N LYS A 21 6.07 10.12 -6.23
CA LYS A 21 7.23 11.04 -6.22
C LYS A 21 6.86 12.54 -6.08
N ASN A 22 5.58 12.89 -6.19
CA ASN A 22 5.17 14.28 -6.12
C ASN A 22 5.10 14.78 -4.66
N GLY A 23 6.04 15.66 -4.27
CA GLY A 23 6.09 16.24 -2.92
C GLY A 23 4.89 17.12 -2.55
N LYS A 24 4.13 17.63 -3.52
CA LYS A 24 2.91 18.42 -3.26
C LYS A 24 1.69 17.57 -2.89
N LYS A 25 1.77 16.26 -3.12
CA LYS A 25 0.68 15.30 -2.90
C LYS A 25 1.03 14.36 -1.73
N PRO A 26 0.91 14.83 -0.47
CA PRO A 26 1.23 14.03 0.70
C PRO A 26 0.31 12.80 0.87
N ILE A 27 -0.88 12.80 0.26
CA ILE A 27 -1.79 11.65 0.27
C ILE A 27 -1.96 11.14 -1.17
N VAL A 28 -1.70 9.86 -1.39
CA VAL A 28 -1.93 9.20 -2.67
C VAL A 28 -2.80 7.97 -2.45
N ILE A 29 -3.91 7.89 -3.18
CA ILE A 29 -4.84 6.77 -3.14
C ILE A 29 -4.70 6.01 -4.45
N ALA A 30 -4.43 4.70 -4.37
CA ALA A 30 -4.39 3.82 -5.53
C ALA A 30 -5.36 2.66 -5.37
N VAL A 31 -6.36 2.62 -6.24
CA VAL A 31 -7.36 1.54 -6.30
C VAL A 31 -7.16 0.75 -7.58
N GLY A 32 -7.34 -0.56 -7.50
CA GLY A 32 -7.35 -1.42 -8.68
C GLY A 32 -7.22 -2.90 -8.32
N PRO A 33 -7.25 -3.80 -9.31
CA PRO A 33 -7.29 -5.23 -9.07
C PRO A 33 -6.00 -5.79 -8.45
N ALA A 34 -6.08 -6.98 -7.87
CA ALA A 34 -4.91 -7.72 -7.40
C ALA A 34 -3.89 -7.96 -8.54
N GLY A 35 -2.62 -7.63 -8.30
CA GLY A 35 -1.55 -7.78 -9.30
C GLY A 35 -1.34 -6.57 -10.22
N SER A 36 -2.11 -5.48 -10.05
CA SER A 36 -1.88 -4.19 -10.72
C SER A 36 -0.60 -3.46 -10.28
N GLY A 37 0.02 -3.92 -9.19
CA GLY A 37 1.27 -3.36 -8.66
C GLY A 37 1.10 -2.23 -7.64
N LYS A 38 -0.12 -1.86 -7.24
CA LYS A 38 -0.42 -0.81 -6.25
C LYS A 38 0.45 -0.87 -4.99
N THR A 39 0.36 -1.95 -4.21
CA THR A 39 1.11 -2.10 -2.96
C THR A 39 2.61 -2.24 -3.22
N PHE A 40 2.98 -3.00 -4.25
CA PHE A 40 4.38 -3.27 -4.58
C PHE A 40 5.15 -1.99 -4.96
N LEU A 41 4.57 -1.14 -5.82
CA LEU A 41 5.17 0.13 -6.22
C LEU A 41 5.24 1.11 -5.04
N ALA A 42 4.24 1.14 -4.16
CA ALA A 42 4.28 1.91 -2.91
C ALA A 42 5.45 1.49 -2.01
N CYS A 43 5.63 0.19 -1.80
CA CYS A 43 6.73 -0.39 -1.02
C CYS A 43 8.10 -0.02 -1.61
N GLN A 44 8.24 -0.16 -2.92
CA GLN A 44 9.48 0.14 -3.63
C GLN A 44 9.82 1.64 -3.53
N GLN A 45 8.84 2.52 -3.67
CA GLN A 45 9.03 3.97 -3.53
C GLN A 45 9.35 4.38 -2.08
N GLY A 46 8.71 3.75 -1.09
CA GLY A 46 9.04 3.96 0.31
C GLY A 46 10.46 3.54 0.65
N ALA A 47 10.91 2.40 0.12
CA ALA A 47 12.30 1.96 0.25
C ALA A 47 13.30 2.97 -0.34
N GLU A 48 13.00 3.52 -1.54
CA GLU A 48 13.82 4.58 -2.16
C GLU A 48 13.93 5.80 -1.24
N HIS A 49 12.80 6.29 -0.73
CA HIS A 49 12.77 7.46 0.17
C HIS A 49 13.49 7.22 1.50
N LEU A 50 13.44 6.00 2.03
CA LEU A 50 14.17 5.63 3.23
C LEU A 50 15.69 5.56 3.00
N ILE A 51 16.11 5.03 1.84
CA ILE A 51 17.52 4.92 1.46
C ILE A 51 18.13 6.31 1.22
N THR A 52 17.39 7.20 0.55
CA THR A 52 17.83 8.57 0.27
C THR A 52 17.61 9.51 1.45
N GLU A 53 17.18 9.00 2.61
CA GLU A 53 16.96 9.76 3.83
C GLU A 53 15.90 10.89 3.70
N ASN A 54 15.00 10.77 2.72
CA ASN A 54 13.85 11.68 2.58
C ASN A 54 12.82 11.46 3.70
N VAL A 55 12.76 10.23 4.23
CA VAL A 55 11.96 9.84 5.39
C VAL A 55 12.81 9.07 6.37
N SER A 56 12.44 9.10 7.64
CA SER A 56 13.14 8.43 8.74
C SER A 56 12.70 6.97 8.91
N ASN A 57 11.45 6.67 8.59
CA ASN A 57 10.86 5.34 8.75
C ASN A 57 9.76 5.03 7.72
N ILE A 58 9.42 3.75 7.62
CA ILE A 58 8.27 3.24 6.88
C ILE A 58 7.29 2.65 7.89
N VAL A 59 6.01 2.98 7.78
CA VAL A 59 4.93 2.41 8.58
C VAL A 59 4.01 1.64 7.65
N VAL A 60 3.80 0.35 7.90
CA VAL A 60 2.84 -0.47 7.14
C VAL A 60 1.68 -0.81 8.05
N THR A 61 0.47 -0.50 7.58
CA THR A 61 -0.76 -0.78 8.31
C THR A 61 -1.83 -1.37 7.42
N ARG A 62 -2.74 -2.14 8.04
CA ARG A 62 -3.85 -2.81 7.38
C ARG A 62 -5.04 -2.87 8.33
N PRO A 63 -6.28 -2.70 7.86
CA PRO A 63 -7.46 -2.99 8.68
C PRO A 63 -7.42 -4.42 9.19
N THR A 64 -7.66 -4.61 10.48
CA THR A 64 -7.92 -5.95 11.01
C THR A 64 -9.30 -6.36 10.54
N LYS A 65 -9.39 -7.38 9.68
CA LYS A 65 -10.65 -8.09 9.50
C LYS A 65 -11.05 -8.64 10.87
N SER A 66 -12.26 -8.34 11.33
CA SER A 66 -12.96 -9.22 12.27
C SER A 66 -13.30 -10.49 11.48
N VAL A 67 -12.33 -11.39 11.38
CA VAL A 67 -12.58 -12.75 10.92
C VAL A 67 -13.15 -13.47 12.12
N ASP A 68 -14.45 -13.72 12.09
CA ASP A 68 -14.99 -14.84 12.84
C ASP A 68 -14.19 -16.09 12.49
N GLU A 69 -13.78 -16.77 13.54
CA GLU A 69 -13.08 -18.05 13.62
C GLU A 69 -13.43 -19.01 12.45
N GLU A 70 -12.43 -19.49 11.68
CA GLU A 70 -12.25 -20.95 11.39
C GLU A 70 -11.22 -21.32 10.31
N HIS A 71 -10.90 -20.50 9.30
CA HIS A 71 -10.05 -21.01 8.20
C HIS A 71 -8.71 -20.29 8.03
N GLY A 72 -7.65 -20.93 8.57
CA GLY A 72 -6.26 -20.69 8.15
C GLY A 72 -5.41 -19.86 9.11
N TYR A 73 -5.38 -20.21 10.40
CA TYR A 73 -4.37 -19.66 11.31
C TYR A 73 -2.98 -20.13 10.86
N LEU A 74 -2.14 -19.22 10.36
CA LEU A 74 -0.70 -19.39 10.52
C LEU A 74 -0.40 -19.20 12.02
N PRO A 75 0.02 -20.23 12.78
CA PRO A 75 0.39 -20.06 14.18
C PRO A 75 1.62 -19.15 14.29
N GLY A 76 1.53 -18.06 15.06
CA GLY A 76 2.67 -17.16 15.28
C GLY A 76 2.32 -15.73 15.72
N ASN A 77 3.35 -15.00 16.16
CA ASN A 77 3.32 -13.56 16.47
C ASN A 77 2.81 -12.75 15.25
N ILE A 78 2.17 -11.61 15.49
CA ILE A 78 1.58 -10.72 14.49
C ILE A 78 2.59 -10.41 13.36
N ASP A 79 3.87 -10.26 13.72
CA ASP A 79 5.00 -10.06 12.78
C ASP A 79 5.12 -11.17 11.73
N LYS A 80 4.89 -12.44 12.10
CA LYS A 80 4.92 -13.57 11.15
C LYS A 80 3.72 -13.55 10.21
N LYS A 81 2.55 -13.13 10.70
CA LYS A 81 1.36 -12.96 9.87
C LYS A 81 1.55 -11.79 8.90
N LEU A 82 2.29 -10.77 9.31
CA LEU A 82 2.55 -9.59 8.49
C LEU A 82 3.76 -9.70 7.55
N ALA A 83 4.58 -10.75 7.69
CA ALA A 83 5.82 -10.94 6.95
C ALA A 83 5.71 -10.88 5.41
N PRO A 84 4.68 -11.46 4.75
CA PRO A 84 4.58 -11.41 3.29
C PRO A 84 4.49 -9.99 2.73
N TRP A 85 3.90 -9.04 3.48
CA TRP A 85 3.75 -7.63 3.06
C TRP A 85 5.06 -6.84 3.15
N ILE A 86 6.00 -7.29 3.98
CA ILE A 86 7.31 -6.65 4.15
C ILE A 86 8.29 -7.14 3.10
N GLN A 87 8.06 -8.34 2.53
CA GLN A 87 9.00 -8.95 1.60
C GLN A 87 9.32 -8.03 0.41
N PRO A 88 8.35 -7.35 -0.24
CA PRO A 88 8.64 -6.36 -1.28
C PRO A 88 9.54 -5.20 -0.83
N ILE A 89 9.37 -4.74 0.41
CA ILE A 89 10.19 -3.67 1.00
C ILE A 89 11.62 -4.21 1.21
N TYR A 90 11.77 -5.38 1.85
CA TYR A 90 13.07 -6.01 2.05
C TYR A 90 13.79 -6.34 0.73
N ASP A 91 13.05 -6.80 -0.27
CA ASP A 91 13.57 -7.09 -1.61
C ASP A 91 14.10 -5.81 -2.25
N SER A 92 13.32 -4.72 -2.19
CA SER A 92 13.74 -3.41 -2.72
C SER A 92 14.99 -2.88 -2.02
N LEU A 93 15.07 -3.03 -0.70
CA LEU A 93 16.21 -2.57 0.11
C LEU A 93 17.47 -3.43 -0.10
N SER A 94 17.29 -4.75 -0.26
CA SER A 94 18.40 -5.68 -0.49
C SER A 94 19.13 -5.39 -1.81
N LYS A 95 18.40 -5.01 -2.87
CA LYS A 95 18.97 -4.62 -4.16
C LYS A 95 19.88 -3.40 -4.08
N CYS A 96 19.70 -2.57 -3.06
CA CYS A 96 20.51 -1.37 -2.82
C CYS A 96 21.67 -1.62 -1.84
N ASN A 97 22.00 -2.88 -1.53
CA ASN A 97 23.00 -3.27 -0.52
C ASN A 97 22.74 -2.64 0.86
N TYR A 98 21.49 -2.31 1.18
CA TYR A 98 21.13 -1.76 2.48
C TYR A 98 21.07 -2.90 3.50
N SER A 99 21.95 -2.88 4.49
CA SER A 99 22.04 -3.95 5.49
C SER A 99 20.75 -4.08 6.31
N LYS A 100 20.24 -5.31 6.48
CA LYS A 100 19.09 -5.62 7.36
C LYS A 100 19.26 -5.07 8.78
N ASN A 101 20.50 -4.98 9.27
CA ASN A 101 20.78 -4.42 10.60
C ASN A 101 20.55 -2.89 10.67
N LYS A 102 20.76 -2.16 9.57
CA LYS A 102 20.45 -0.72 9.47
C LYS A 102 18.94 -0.45 9.32
N LEU A 103 18.16 -1.47 9.01
CA LEU A 103 16.70 -1.41 8.88
C LEU A 103 15.97 -1.76 10.18
N LYS A 104 16.66 -2.42 11.10
CA LYS A 104 16.12 -2.76 12.42
C LYS A 104 15.68 -1.46 13.08
N ASN A 105 14.37 -1.33 13.34
CA ASN A 105 13.68 -0.15 13.89
C ASN A 105 13.30 0.98 12.90
N LYS A 106 13.59 0.87 11.61
CA LYS A 106 13.13 1.84 10.58
C LYS A 106 11.84 1.44 9.88
N ILE A 107 11.41 0.18 10.02
CA ILE A 107 10.16 -0.33 9.45
C ILE A 107 9.28 -0.75 10.61
N GLU A 108 8.13 -0.09 10.76
CA GLU A 108 7.09 -0.43 11.72
C GLU A 108 5.94 -1.08 10.99
N ILE A 109 5.36 -2.12 11.61
CA ILE A 109 4.15 -2.75 11.09
C ILE A 109 3.18 -2.87 12.24
N ALA A 110 2.00 -2.32 12.04
CA ALA A 110 0.99 -2.34 13.08
C ALA A 110 -0.42 -2.38 12.49
N PRO A 111 -1.37 -3.04 13.16
CA PRO A 111 -2.78 -2.97 12.80
C PRO A 111 -3.29 -1.53 12.70
N LEU A 112 -4.31 -1.28 11.86
CA LEU A 112 -4.86 0.07 11.67
C LEU A 112 -5.30 0.75 12.98
N ALA A 113 -5.79 -0.04 13.95
CA ALA A 113 -6.19 0.47 15.26
C ALA A 113 -5.04 1.17 16.01
N TYR A 114 -3.78 0.76 15.79
CA TYR A 114 -2.59 1.31 16.44
C TYR A 114 -2.18 2.67 15.88
N MET A 115 -2.83 3.14 14.81
CA MET A 115 -2.61 4.48 14.25
C MET A 115 -3.33 5.55 15.08
N ARG A 116 -4.31 5.16 15.92
CA ARG A 116 -5.14 6.08 16.70
C ARG A 116 -4.28 6.90 17.68
N GLY A 117 -4.54 8.20 17.74
CA GLY A 117 -3.86 9.10 18.68
C GLY A 117 -2.40 9.43 18.31
N ARG A 118 -1.93 8.95 17.16
CA ARG A 118 -0.58 9.25 16.65
C ARG A 118 -0.61 10.35 15.61
N THR A 119 0.56 10.93 15.39
CA THR A 119 0.90 11.75 14.22
C THR A 119 2.21 11.21 13.69
N PHE A 120 2.30 11.06 12.37
CA PHE A 120 3.47 10.50 11.71
C PHE A 120 4.20 11.61 10.97
N ASP A 121 5.34 12.05 11.52
CA ASP A 121 6.26 13.02 10.92
C ASP A 121 7.47 12.29 10.31
N ASN A 122 7.96 12.78 9.18
CA ASN A 122 9.09 12.17 8.44
C ASN A 122 8.88 10.68 8.13
N SER A 123 7.65 10.28 7.77
CA SER A 123 7.26 8.88 7.59
C SER A 123 6.71 8.59 6.21
N TRP A 124 7.04 7.40 5.68
CA TRP A 124 6.34 6.80 4.55
C TRP A 124 5.32 5.78 5.07
N ILE A 125 4.04 6.13 5.03
CA ILE A 125 2.96 5.28 5.55
C ILE A 125 2.28 4.56 4.39
N ILE A 126 2.18 3.23 4.46
CA ILE A 126 1.46 2.39 3.51
C ILE A 126 0.28 1.78 4.26
N ALA A 127 -0.93 2.19 3.87
CA ALA A 127 -2.18 1.63 4.39
C ALA A 127 -2.80 0.75 3.31
N ASP A 128 -2.59 -0.57 3.45
CA ASP A 128 -3.00 -1.56 2.46
C ASP A 128 -4.39 -2.10 2.77
N GLU A 129 -5.08 -2.53 1.72
CA GLU A 129 -6.37 -3.24 1.79
C GLU A 129 -7.45 -2.41 2.50
N MET A 130 -7.40 -1.10 2.25
CA MET A 130 -8.24 -0.10 2.91
C MET A 130 -9.69 -0.14 2.45
N GLN A 131 -10.05 -0.91 1.41
CA GLN A 131 -11.45 -1.22 1.13
C GLN A 131 -12.15 -1.86 2.34
N ASN A 132 -11.38 -2.53 3.21
CA ASN A 132 -11.86 -3.18 4.43
C ASN A 132 -11.85 -2.28 5.67
N ALA A 133 -11.56 -0.99 5.52
CA ALA A 133 -11.64 -0.03 6.61
C ALA A 133 -13.03 0.61 6.65
N THR A 134 -13.61 0.76 7.84
CA THR A 134 -14.82 1.57 8.04
C THR A 134 -14.56 3.05 7.74
N ILE A 135 -15.62 3.83 7.56
CA ILE A 135 -15.56 5.30 7.41
C ILE A 135 -14.77 5.93 8.57
N ASN A 136 -15.04 5.51 9.81
CA ASN A 136 -14.36 6.04 10.99
C ASN A 136 -12.86 5.73 10.99
N GLN A 137 -12.48 4.51 10.60
CA GLN A 137 -11.07 4.11 10.50
C GLN A 137 -10.33 4.88 9.39
N THR A 138 -10.98 5.04 8.23
CA THR A 138 -10.42 5.80 7.10
C THR A 138 -10.20 7.26 7.48
N LYS A 139 -11.21 7.91 8.07
CA LYS A 139 -11.10 9.28 8.58
C LYS A 139 -10.03 9.41 9.67
N MET A 140 -9.97 8.44 10.59
CA MET A 140 -8.94 8.40 11.63
C MET A 140 -7.54 8.39 11.00
N LEU A 141 -7.29 7.50 10.04
CA LEU A 141 -5.99 7.37 9.37
C LEU A 141 -5.60 8.63 8.57
N LEU A 142 -6.51 9.15 7.75
CA LEU A 142 -6.26 10.33 6.91
C LEU A 142 -5.84 11.56 7.73
N THR A 143 -6.25 11.62 9.01
CA THR A 143 -5.89 12.71 9.93
C THR A 143 -4.63 12.43 10.76
N ARG A 144 -3.89 11.34 10.52
CA ARG A 144 -2.63 11.02 11.22
C ARG A 144 -1.38 11.51 10.49
N ILE A 145 -1.51 11.98 9.26
CA ILE A 145 -0.35 12.44 8.46
C ILE A 145 0.23 13.72 9.05
N GLY A 146 1.54 13.71 9.30
CA GLY A 146 2.32 14.85 9.78
C GLY A 146 3.19 15.48 8.70
N SER A 147 4.12 16.31 9.14
CA SER A 147 5.09 17.00 8.30
C SER A 147 6.04 16.04 7.59
N ASN A 148 6.49 16.42 6.39
CA ASN A 148 7.44 15.65 5.57
C ASN A 148 7.09 14.15 5.46
N SER A 149 5.80 13.84 5.35
CA SER A 149 5.31 12.46 5.32
C SER A 149 4.49 12.21 4.08
N LYS A 150 4.42 10.94 3.68
CA LYS A 150 3.55 10.49 2.60
C LYS A 150 2.69 9.34 3.07
N LEU A 151 1.37 9.49 2.94
CA LEU A 151 0.39 8.44 3.17
C LEU A 151 -0.05 7.87 1.82
N VAL A 152 0.23 6.59 1.63
CA VAL A 152 -0.19 5.84 0.46
C VAL A 152 -1.28 4.87 0.88
N ILE A 153 -2.49 5.06 0.35
CA ILE A 153 -3.64 4.19 0.59
C ILE A 153 -3.79 3.28 -0.62
N THR A 154 -3.83 1.98 -0.41
CA THR A 154 -4.05 0.99 -1.46
C THR A 154 -5.29 0.14 -1.16
N GLY A 155 -6.02 -0.24 -2.20
CA GLY A 155 -7.21 -1.08 -2.05
C GLY A 155 -7.76 -1.59 -3.38
N ASP A 156 -8.77 -2.44 -3.27
CA ASP A 156 -9.52 -3.00 -4.38
C ASP A 156 -11.01 -2.89 -4.03
N ILE A 157 -11.72 -1.92 -4.62
CA ILE A 157 -13.11 -1.63 -4.26
C ILE A 157 -14.07 -2.76 -4.65
N GLU A 158 -13.69 -3.63 -5.59
CA GLU A 158 -14.48 -4.80 -5.97
C GLU A 158 -14.29 -5.98 -5.01
N GLN A 159 -13.26 -5.95 -4.16
CA GLN A 159 -12.95 -6.98 -3.16
C GLN A 159 -13.19 -6.48 -1.72
N THR A 160 -14.29 -5.74 -1.52
CA THR A 160 -14.69 -5.29 -0.18
C THR A 160 -15.33 -6.42 0.62
N ASP A 161 -14.86 -6.62 1.85
CA ASP A 161 -15.43 -7.58 2.80
C ASP A 161 -16.46 -6.94 3.74
N ILE A 162 -16.70 -5.62 3.62
CA ILE A 162 -17.63 -4.86 4.45
C ILE A 162 -18.60 -4.06 3.58
N GLU A 163 -19.82 -3.84 4.09
CA GLU A 163 -20.86 -3.09 3.36
C GLU A 163 -20.52 -1.61 3.21
N ASN A 164 -19.98 -0.99 4.27
CA ASN A 164 -19.73 0.46 4.33
C ASN A 164 -18.23 0.76 4.32
N SER A 165 -17.61 0.52 3.17
CA SER A 165 -16.18 0.83 2.95
C SER A 165 -15.92 2.33 3.06
N GLY A 166 -15.05 2.70 3.99
CA GLY A 166 -14.59 4.08 4.17
C GLY A 166 -13.71 4.58 3.03
N LEU A 167 -12.98 3.68 2.36
CA LEU A 167 -12.21 4.03 1.18
C LEU A 167 -13.14 4.44 0.03
N LEU A 168 -14.15 3.62 -0.27
CA LEU A 168 -15.12 3.91 -1.32
C LEU A 168 -15.89 5.22 -1.04
N ASP A 169 -16.38 5.37 0.20
CA ASP A 169 -17.04 6.58 0.67
C ASP A 169 -16.16 7.84 0.46
N PHE A 170 -14.87 7.75 0.78
CA PHE A 170 -13.94 8.86 0.61
C PHE A 170 -13.67 9.19 -0.86
N ILE A 171 -13.52 8.18 -1.72
CA ILE A 171 -13.31 8.37 -3.17
C ILE A 171 -14.49 9.09 -3.81
N ILE A 172 -15.73 8.68 -3.49
CA ILE A 172 -16.95 9.33 -4.00
C ILE A 172 -17.00 10.81 -3.58
N LYS A 173 -16.60 11.13 -2.36
CA LYS A 173 -16.50 12.52 -1.88
C LYS A 173 -15.40 13.30 -2.60
N LEU A 174 -14.25 12.67 -2.81
CA LEU A 174 -13.11 13.26 -3.49
C LEU A 174 -13.41 13.57 -4.96
N GLN A 175 -14.22 12.76 -5.66
CA GLN A 175 -14.62 13.04 -7.05
C GLN A 175 -15.36 14.38 -7.21
N ASN A 176 -15.99 14.86 -6.15
CA ASN A 176 -16.70 16.14 -6.12
C ASN A 176 -15.87 17.28 -5.51
N PHE A 177 -14.57 17.06 -5.28
CA PHE A 177 -13.68 17.99 -4.60
C PHE A 177 -12.33 18.11 -5.30
N ASP A 178 -11.97 19.32 -5.76
CA ASP A 178 -10.65 19.55 -6.33
C ASP A 178 -9.59 19.68 -5.22
N SER A 179 -8.72 18.68 -5.09
CA SER A 179 -7.75 18.59 -4.01
C SER A 179 -6.34 18.97 -4.46
N GLU A 180 -5.76 19.97 -3.80
CA GLU A 180 -4.35 20.31 -3.99
C GLU A 180 -3.41 19.23 -3.43
N TYR A 181 -3.79 18.55 -2.35
CA TYR A 181 -2.92 17.67 -1.55
C TYR A 181 -3.14 16.18 -1.75
N ILE A 182 -4.26 15.78 -2.35
CA ILE A 182 -4.63 14.38 -2.56
C ILE A 182 -4.53 14.07 -4.05
N GLU A 183 -3.99 12.90 -4.37
CA GLU A 183 -4.04 12.33 -5.71
C GLU A 183 -4.77 10.98 -5.67
N TYR A 184 -5.75 10.79 -6.55
CA TYR A 184 -6.42 9.50 -6.75
C TYR A 184 -5.95 8.89 -8.08
N ILE A 185 -5.51 7.64 -8.01
CA ILE A 185 -5.06 6.86 -9.15
C ILE A 185 -5.88 5.58 -9.22
N GLU A 186 -6.47 5.35 -10.38
CA GLU A 186 -7.15 4.11 -10.71
C GLU A 186 -6.23 3.25 -11.57
N LEU A 187 -6.09 1.99 -11.18
CA LEU A 187 -5.43 0.94 -11.93
C LEU A 187 -6.50 -0.07 -12.35
N ASP A 188 -6.41 -0.57 -13.56
CA ASP A 188 -7.39 -1.46 -14.16
C ASP A 188 -6.80 -2.86 -14.41
N SER A 189 -7.55 -3.69 -15.14
CA SER A 189 -7.12 -5.04 -15.52
C SER A 189 -5.94 -5.04 -16.49
N ASP A 190 -5.75 -3.99 -17.31
CA ASP A 190 -4.61 -3.86 -18.22
C ASP A 190 -3.32 -3.56 -17.46
N ASP A 191 -3.43 -3.05 -16.23
CA ASP A 191 -2.31 -2.87 -15.30
C ASP A 191 -1.84 -4.17 -14.63
N ILE A 192 -2.55 -5.29 -14.82
CA ILE A 192 -2.18 -6.58 -14.24
C ILE A 192 -1.05 -7.21 -15.05
N ILE A 193 0.14 -7.24 -14.46
CA ILE A 193 1.33 -7.79 -15.12
C ILE A 193 1.67 -9.13 -14.49
N ARG A 194 1.16 -10.18 -15.12
CA ARG A 194 1.45 -11.56 -14.74
C ARG A 194 2.14 -12.27 -15.90
N HIS A 195 2.92 -13.29 -15.56
CA HIS A 195 3.48 -14.18 -16.57
C HIS A 195 2.36 -14.86 -17.37
N ASN A 196 2.58 -15.12 -18.67
CA ASN A 196 1.55 -15.74 -19.54
C ASN A 196 1.03 -17.07 -18.98
N ALA A 197 1.90 -17.85 -18.34
CA ALA A 197 1.50 -19.08 -17.64
C ALA A 197 0.40 -18.87 -16.58
N VAL A 198 0.36 -17.71 -15.89
CA VAL A 198 -0.70 -17.43 -14.92
C VAL A 198 -2.03 -17.20 -15.62
N LYS A 199 -2.03 -16.54 -16.79
CA LYS A 199 -3.24 -16.39 -17.61
C LYS A 199 -3.76 -17.74 -18.08
N GLU A 200 -2.86 -18.61 -18.53
CA GLU A 200 -3.19 -19.98 -18.91
C GLU A 200 -3.81 -20.77 -17.75
N VAL A 201 -3.19 -20.73 -16.57
CA VAL A 201 -3.73 -21.38 -15.36
C VAL A 201 -5.13 -20.86 -15.01
N LEU A 202 -5.36 -19.54 -15.00
CA LEU A 202 -6.68 -18.98 -14.71
C LEU A 202 -7.73 -19.44 -15.73
N SER A 203 -7.37 -19.47 -17.01
CA SER A 203 -8.29 -19.93 -18.07
C SER A 203 -8.68 -21.41 -17.96
N ILE A 204 -7.83 -22.24 -17.33
CA ILE A 204 -8.15 -23.65 -17.03
C ILE A 204 -9.23 -23.71 -15.94
N TYR A 205 -9.13 -22.86 -14.90
CA TYR A 205 -10.11 -22.80 -13.82
C TYR A 205 -11.45 -22.17 -14.23
N GLU A 206 -11.46 -21.19 -15.15
CA GLU A 206 -12.68 -20.53 -15.63
C GLU A 206 -13.53 -21.40 -16.59
N LYS A 207 -12.95 -22.46 -17.15
CA LYS A 207 -13.63 -23.38 -18.08
C LYS A 207 -14.28 -24.60 -17.41
N LEU A 208 -14.23 -24.67 -16.08
CA LEU A 208 -14.92 -25.66 -15.24
C LEU A 208 -16.11 -24.99 -14.55
#